data_AF-A0A8T5GYW2-F1
#
_entry.id   AF-A0A8T5GYW2-F1
#
_cell.length_a   1.000
_cell.length_b   1.000
_cell.length_c   1.000
_cell.angle_alpha   90.00
_cell.angle_beta   90.00
_cell.angle_gamma   90.00
#
_symmetry.space_group_name_H-M   'P 1'
#
loop_
_entity.id
_entity.type
_entity.pdbx_description
1 polymer ?
#
loop_
_entity_poly.entity_id
_entity_poly.type
_entity_poly.pdbx_seq_one_letter_code
_entity_poly.pdbx_strand_id
1 'polypeptide(L)'
;MTGSSHGKDGKLIATLLVLLMAFSVIPIMTTSAEDFGDPMNLQAQDIVATFDTSTELTTITWRNIDSPGLELNNIFDAVYNLYRHTENITRDTIGNAELIHQVDACNPSQIGGSTSRYDCMAFNGSHPGHSFSHLISPGTNDEFFYGITTTISSLGTSDELILNESSLYEGVEEVTTPIRTPYNLQASFDATNSRTILSWINYNDIFSLLPETGPDAYTTRIWKTTEPVTRQTAFSLLSATTPIANLSAGISTYEVEVPEQTDSDYYYSITYFLPNWVNG
;
A
#
# COMPACT_ATOMS: atom_id res chain seq x y z
N MET A 1 73.28 -0.89 -2.55
CA MET A 1 72.65 -1.24 -3.84
C MET A 1 71.38 -2.01 -3.52
N THR A 2 70.28 -1.26 -3.43
CA THR A 2 69.11 -1.35 -4.34
C THR A 2 68.21 -2.54 -4.01
N GLY A 3 67.23 -2.27 -3.14
CA GLY A 3 66.02 -3.07 -3.04
C GLY A 3 65.17 -2.88 -4.30
N SER A 4 64.62 -3.97 -4.81
CA SER A 4 63.55 -3.96 -5.80
C SER A 4 62.80 -5.28 -5.74
N SER A 5 61.73 -5.33 -4.93
CA SER A 5 60.70 -6.36 -5.02
C SER A 5 59.41 -5.88 -4.34
N HIS A 6 58.85 -4.75 -4.79
CA HIS A 6 57.51 -4.31 -4.37
C HIS A 6 56.58 -3.97 -5.54
N GLY A 7 57.09 -3.91 -6.78
CA GLY A 7 56.30 -3.50 -7.95
C GLY A 7 55.56 -4.63 -8.67
N LYS A 8 55.94 -5.90 -8.47
CA LYS A 8 55.32 -7.06 -9.14
C LYS A 8 54.05 -7.55 -8.43
N ASP A 9 54.06 -7.55 -7.09
CA ASP A 9 52.93 -8.05 -6.29
C ASP A 9 51.74 -7.08 -6.30
N GLY A 10 52.00 -5.77 -6.27
CA GLY A 10 50.94 -4.76 -6.37
C GLY A 10 50.20 -4.78 -7.71
N LYS A 11 50.89 -5.15 -8.81
CA LYS A 11 50.25 -5.31 -10.13
C LYS A 11 49.34 -6.52 -10.19
N LEU A 12 49.74 -7.65 -9.59
CA LEU A 12 48.93 -8.86 -9.53
C LEU A 12 47.66 -8.66 -8.69
N ILE A 13 47.80 -7.97 -7.55
CA ILE A 13 46.67 -7.63 -6.68
C ILE A 13 45.72 -6.64 -7.39
N ALA A 14 46.26 -5.63 -8.07
CA ALA A 14 45.46 -4.69 -8.84
C ALA A 14 44.72 -5.37 -10.00
N THR A 15 45.36 -6.29 -10.73
CA THR A 15 44.70 -7.05 -11.80
C THR A 15 43.60 -7.97 -11.26
N LEU A 16 43.82 -8.61 -10.12
CA LEU A 16 42.81 -9.46 -9.47
C LEU A 16 41.60 -8.64 -9.02
N LEU A 17 41.82 -7.46 -8.43
CA LEU A 17 40.76 -6.55 -8.00
C LEU A 17 39.96 -6.01 -9.18
N VAL A 18 40.60 -5.68 -10.30
CA VAL A 18 39.92 -5.27 -11.54
C VAL A 18 39.09 -6.42 -12.11
N LEU A 19 39.59 -7.66 -12.05
CA LEU A 19 38.86 -8.84 -12.53
C LEU A 19 37.66 -9.18 -11.64
N LEU A 20 37.81 -9.05 -10.31
CA LEU A 20 36.72 -9.20 -9.35
C LEU A 20 35.66 -8.10 -9.49
N MET A 21 36.08 -6.85 -9.67
CA MET A 21 35.16 -5.76 -9.96
C MET A 21 34.47 -5.95 -11.32
N ALA A 22 35.17 -6.44 -12.34
CA ALA A 22 34.54 -6.78 -13.63
C ALA A 22 33.52 -7.94 -13.51
N PHE A 23 33.78 -8.92 -12.62
CA PHE A 23 32.82 -9.98 -12.32
C PHE A 23 31.57 -9.47 -11.58
N SER A 24 31.70 -8.42 -10.76
CA SER A 24 30.56 -7.79 -10.08
C SER A 24 29.66 -6.93 -10.99
N VAL A 25 30.07 -6.69 -12.24
CA VAL A 25 29.26 -5.98 -13.25
C VAL A 25 28.67 -6.93 -14.30
N ILE A 26 28.81 -8.25 -14.12
CA ILE A 26 28.05 -9.19 -14.94
C ILE A 26 26.59 -9.03 -14.51
N PRO A 27 25.69 -8.53 -15.38
CA PRO A 27 24.27 -8.52 -15.04
C PRO A 27 23.88 -9.96 -14.73
N ILE A 28 23.16 -10.16 -13.63
CA ILE A 28 22.48 -11.43 -13.36
C ILE A 28 21.53 -11.60 -14.54
N MET A 29 21.95 -12.34 -15.57
CA MET A 29 21.04 -12.77 -16.61
C MET A 29 20.08 -13.69 -15.89
N THR A 30 18.86 -13.20 -15.65
CA THR A 30 17.77 -14.04 -15.21
C THR A 30 17.70 -15.19 -16.20
N THR A 31 18.04 -16.39 -15.74
CA THR A 31 17.69 -17.61 -16.46
C THR A 31 16.19 -17.49 -16.71
N SER A 32 15.74 -17.53 -17.98
CA SER A 32 14.31 -17.66 -18.25
C SER A 32 13.88 -18.96 -17.59
N ALA A 33 13.25 -18.87 -16.43
CA ALA A 33 12.54 -19.99 -15.86
C ALA A 33 11.43 -20.33 -16.87
N GLU A 34 11.28 -21.61 -17.19
CA GLU A 34 10.07 -22.03 -17.89
C GLU A 34 8.88 -21.68 -17.00
N ASP A 35 7.79 -21.21 -17.62
CA ASP A 35 6.55 -20.99 -16.88
C ASP A 35 6.04 -22.29 -16.25
N PHE A 36 5.39 -22.16 -15.11
CA PHE A 36 4.79 -23.28 -14.39
C PHE A 36 3.28 -23.33 -14.56
N GLY A 37 2.76 -24.56 -14.51
CA GLY A 37 1.33 -24.85 -14.62
C GLY A 37 0.90 -25.21 -16.04
N ASP A 38 -0.41 -25.38 -16.25
CA ASP A 38 -0.95 -25.59 -17.59
C ASP A 38 -0.96 -24.26 -18.36
N PRO A 39 -0.23 -24.12 -19.49
CA PRO A 39 -0.22 -22.89 -20.27
C PRO A 39 -1.62 -22.42 -20.69
N MET A 40 -2.57 -23.34 -20.90
CA MET A 40 -3.93 -23.00 -21.30
C MET A 40 -4.70 -22.20 -20.25
N ASN A 41 -4.28 -22.27 -19.00
CA ASN A 41 -4.88 -21.53 -17.90
C ASN A 41 -4.36 -20.09 -17.79
N LEU A 42 -3.32 -19.73 -18.57
CA LEU A 42 -2.76 -18.37 -18.60
C LEU A 42 -2.44 -17.85 -17.19
N GLN A 43 -1.95 -18.72 -16.32
CA GLN A 43 -1.67 -18.40 -14.93
C GLN A 43 -0.61 -17.29 -14.83
N ALA A 44 -0.80 -16.33 -13.92
CA ALA A 44 0.26 -15.39 -13.54
C ALA A 44 1.53 -16.14 -13.08
N GLN A 45 2.68 -15.53 -13.33
CA GLN A 45 3.99 -16.07 -12.98
C GLN A 45 4.79 -15.04 -12.18
N ASP A 46 5.77 -15.53 -11.42
CA ASP A 46 6.70 -14.72 -10.62
C ASP A 46 6.00 -13.65 -9.77
N ILE A 47 4.97 -14.03 -9.01
CA ILE A 47 4.34 -13.11 -8.05
C ILE A 47 5.33 -12.71 -6.96
N VAL A 48 5.42 -11.41 -6.71
CA VAL A 48 6.22 -10.81 -5.64
C VAL A 48 5.38 -9.77 -4.93
N ALA A 49 5.46 -9.70 -3.61
CA ALA A 49 4.86 -8.64 -2.82
C ALA A 49 5.91 -8.01 -1.88
N THR A 50 5.84 -6.70 -1.70
CA THR A 50 6.75 -5.96 -0.81
C THR A 50 5.99 -4.84 -0.13
N PHE A 51 6.08 -4.81 1.21
CA PHE A 51 5.49 -3.76 2.03
C PHE A 51 6.48 -2.60 2.22
N ASP A 52 5.98 -1.37 2.09
CA ASP A 52 6.72 -0.14 2.37
C ASP A 52 6.13 0.55 3.60
N THR A 53 6.90 0.57 4.69
CA THR A 53 6.51 1.17 5.97
C THR A 53 6.33 2.69 5.90
N SER A 54 6.91 3.37 4.91
CA SER A 54 6.80 4.82 4.77
C SER A 54 5.51 5.26 4.08
N THR A 55 5.02 4.45 3.14
CA THR A 55 3.78 4.72 2.40
C THR A 55 2.60 3.88 2.90
N GLU A 56 2.86 2.89 3.74
CA GLU A 56 1.88 1.91 4.24
C GLU A 56 1.17 1.15 3.10
N LEU A 57 1.89 0.97 1.98
CA LEU A 57 1.42 0.24 0.80
C LEU A 57 2.15 -1.09 0.69
N THR A 58 1.41 -2.15 0.40
CA THR A 58 1.98 -3.38 -0.15
C THR A 58 1.90 -3.32 -1.66
N THR A 59 3.05 -3.38 -2.33
CA THR A 59 3.13 -3.43 -3.79
C THR A 59 3.30 -4.87 -4.23
N ILE A 60 2.37 -5.34 -5.06
CA ILE A 60 2.34 -6.68 -5.64
C ILE A 60 2.64 -6.56 -7.12
N THR A 61 3.57 -7.37 -7.62
CA THR A 61 3.95 -7.46 -9.03
C THR A 61 3.90 -8.90 -9.50
N TRP A 62 3.54 -9.09 -10.75
CA TRP A 62 3.58 -10.39 -11.42
C TRP A 62 3.71 -10.17 -12.92
N ARG A 63 3.94 -11.24 -13.66
CA ARG A 63 3.98 -11.20 -15.12
C ARG A 63 3.02 -12.19 -15.75
N ASN A 64 2.81 -11.99 -17.04
CA ASN A 64 2.14 -12.97 -17.89
C ASN A 64 3.04 -14.17 -18.14
N ILE A 65 2.44 -15.24 -18.66
CA ILE A 65 3.21 -16.32 -19.27
C ILE A 65 4.04 -15.80 -20.46
N ASP A 66 5.14 -16.47 -20.73
CA ASP A 66 6.05 -16.24 -21.85
C ASP A 66 6.08 -17.46 -22.78
N SER A 67 4.89 -17.89 -23.24
CA SER A 67 4.74 -19.03 -24.14
C SER A 67 4.10 -18.63 -25.48
N PRO A 68 4.64 -19.08 -26.64
CA PRO A 68 4.15 -18.70 -27.97
C PRO A 68 3.02 -19.61 -28.51
N GLY A 69 2.38 -20.41 -27.66
CA GLY A 69 1.45 -21.46 -28.07
C GLY A 69 0.02 -20.97 -28.35
N LEU A 70 -0.90 -21.93 -28.35
CA LEU A 70 -2.33 -21.70 -28.66
C LEU A 70 -3.10 -21.08 -27.49
N GLU A 71 -2.58 -21.20 -26.27
CA GLU A 71 -3.12 -20.61 -25.05
C GLU A 71 -3.30 -19.09 -25.16
N LEU A 72 -2.39 -18.40 -25.86
CA LEU A 72 -2.48 -16.96 -26.07
C LEU A 72 -3.73 -16.54 -26.85
N ASN A 73 -4.45 -17.46 -27.50
CA ASN A 73 -5.71 -17.12 -28.18
C ASN A 73 -6.75 -16.52 -27.24
N ASN A 74 -6.67 -16.83 -25.94
CA ASN A 74 -7.60 -16.33 -24.92
C ASN A 74 -7.03 -15.18 -24.07
N ILE A 75 -5.81 -14.69 -24.36
CA ILE A 75 -5.11 -13.76 -23.45
C ILE A 75 -5.78 -12.38 -23.32
N PHE A 76 -6.49 -11.94 -24.37
CA PHE A 76 -7.27 -10.71 -24.33
C PHE A 76 -8.61 -10.85 -23.59
N ASP A 77 -9.06 -12.08 -23.35
CA ASP A 77 -10.30 -12.39 -22.61
C ASP A 77 -10.01 -12.87 -21.17
N ALA A 78 -8.73 -12.95 -20.81
CA ALA A 78 -8.25 -13.40 -19.51
C ALA A 78 -8.17 -12.22 -18.53
N VAL A 79 -8.61 -12.45 -17.29
CA VAL A 79 -8.60 -11.47 -16.20
C VAL A 79 -7.88 -12.07 -15.01
N TYR A 80 -6.88 -11.37 -14.48
CA TYR A 80 -6.24 -11.70 -13.21
C TYR A 80 -7.06 -11.16 -12.06
N ASN A 81 -7.26 -12.01 -11.05
CA ASN A 81 -7.94 -11.69 -9.81
C ASN A 81 -6.94 -11.86 -8.68
N LEU A 82 -6.60 -10.77 -8.00
CA LEU A 82 -5.61 -10.75 -6.93
C LEU A 82 -6.31 -10.80 -5.57
N TYR A 83 -5.88 -11.75 -4.76
CA TYR A 83 -6.42 -12.05 -3.45
C TYR A 83 -5.38 -11.83 -2.35
N ARG A 84 -5.90 -11.57 -1.15
CA ARG A 84 -5.14 -11.38 0.08
C ARG A 84 -5.74 -12.23 1.21
N HIS A 85 -4.90 -12.85 2.02
CA HIS A 85 -5.33 -13.68 3.16
C HIS A 85 -4.25 -13.68 4.25
N THR A 86 -4.63 -13.95 5.50
CA THR A 86 -3.73 -14.20 6.65
C THR A 86 -3.05 -15.58 6.65
N GLU A 87 -3.29 -16.41 5.63
CA GLU A 87 -2.72 -17.76 5.49
C GLU A 87 -2.38 -17.99 4.01
N ASN A 88 -1.49 -18.94 3.70
CA ASN A 88 -1.16 -19.26 2.30
C ASN A 88 -2.43 -19.50 1.47
N ILE A 89 -2.46 -18.84 0.31
CA ILE A 89 -3.58 -18.94 -0.61
C ILE A 89 -3.38 -20.18 -1.50
N THR A 90 -4.28 -21.14 -1.33
CA THR A 90 -4.31 -22.41 -2.06
C THR A 90 -5.72 -22.63 -2.59
N ARG A 91 -5.92 -23.69 -3.39
CA ARG A 91 -7.25 -24.08 -3.87
C ARG A 91 -8.28 -24.26 -2.74
N ASP A 92 -7.85 -24.66 -1.56
CA ASP A 92 -8.75 -24.89 -0.42
C ASP A 92 -9.05 -23.60 0.37
N THR A 93 -8.14 -22.62 0.36
CA THR A 93 -8.25 -21.39 1.17
C THR A 93 -8.73 -20.18 0.37
N ILE A 94 -8.64 -20.20 -0.96
CA ILE A 94 -9.03 -19.10 -1.85
C ILE A 94 -10.49 -18.64 -1.64
N GLY A 95 -11.39 -19.54 -1.25
CA GLY A 95 -12.79 -19.21 -0.98
C GLY A 95 -13.01 -18.30 0.23
N ASN A 96 -12.02 -18.18 1.12
CA ASN A 96 -12.04 -17.28 2.28
C ASN A 96 -11.13 -16.05 2.09
N ALA A 97 -10.35 -16.00 1.00
CA ALA A 97 -9.45 -14.90 0.71
C ALA A 97 -10.24 -13.66 0.24
N GLU A 98 -9.71 -12.48 0.57
CA GLU A 98 -10.29 -11.21 0.13
C GLU A 98 -9.81 -10.89 -1.30
N LEU A 99 -10.76 -10.65 -2.22
CA LEU A 99 -10.45 -10.13 -3.55
C LEU A 99 -10.14 -8.63 -3.45
N ILE A 100 -8.88 -8.25 -3.69
CA ILE A 100 -8.42 -6.85 -3.54
C ILE A 100 -8.24 -6.12 -4.88
N HIS A 101 -8.08 -6.85 -5.99
CA HIS A 101 -7.89 -6.25 -7.30
C HIS A 101 -8.28 -7.19 -8.45
N GLN A 102 -8.69 -6.61 -9.58
CA GLN A 102 -8.95 -7.31 -10.84
C GLN A 102 -8.40 -6.49 -12.01
N VAL A 103 -7.73 -7.16 -12.94
CA VAL A 103 -7.15 -6.51 -14.13
C VAL A 103 -7.11 -7.47 -15.30
N ASP A 104 -7.33 -6.96 -16.52
CA ASP A 104 -7.15 -7.74 -17.75
C ASP A 104 -5.69 -8.25 -17.82
N ALA A 105 -5.51 -9.53 -18.17
CA ALA A 105 -4.18 -10.10 -18.33
C ALA A 105 -3.40 -9.41 -19.45
N CYS A 106 -4.10 -8.95 -20.50
CA CYS A 106 -3.54 -8.11 -21.53
C CYS A 106 -4.61 -7.24 -22.19
N ASN A 107 -4.31 -5.96 -22.36
CA ASN A 107 -5.11 -5.00 -23.09
C ASN A 107 -4.25 -4.31 -24.16
N PRO A 108 -4.76 -4.06 -25.38
CA PRO A 108 -4.02 -3.35 -26.44
C PRO A 108 -3.36 -2.04 -25.98
N SER A 109 -3.96 -1.31 -25.04
CA SER A 109 -3.39 -0.07 -24.50
C SER A 109 -2.06 -0.27 -23.75
N GLN A 110 -1.84 -1.45 -23.15
CA GLN A 110 -0.60 -1.80 -22.43
C GLN A 110 0.54 -2.19 -23.38
N ILE A 111 0.21 -2.61 -24.61
CA ILE A 111 1.15 -3.10 -25.63
C ILE A 111 1.22 -2.17 -26.85
N GLY A 112 1.15 -0.85 -26.61
CA GLY A 112 1.33 0.16 -27.66
C GLY A 112 0.24 0.20 -28.74
N GLY A 113 -0.96 -0.31 -28.43
CA GLY A 113 -2.09 -0.42 -29.36
C GLY A 113 -2.04 -1.66 -30.25
N SER A 114 -1.13 -2.60 -30.01
CA SER A 114 -1.04 -3.84 -30.78
C SER A 114 -2.26 -4.74 -30.55
N THR A 115 -2.60 -5.50 -31.59
CA THR A 115 -3.63 -6.56 -31.56
C THR A 115 -3.02 -7.95 -31.64
N SER A 116 -1.69 -8.03 -31.64
CA SER A 116 -0.96 -9.29 -31.62
C SER A 116 -0.95 -9.86 -30.20
N ARG A 117 -1.54 -11.04 -30.01
CA ARG A 117 -1.50 -11.77 -28.73
C ARG A 117 -0.08 -12.08 -28.26
N TYR A 118 0.89 -12.16 -29.18
CA TYR A 118 2.30 -12.42 -28.86
C TYR A 118 2.94 -11.23 -28.12
N ASP A 119 2.42 -10.03 -28.31
CA ASP A 119 2.93 -8.85 -27.63
C ASP A 119 2.51 -8.82 -26.15
N CYS A 120 1.57 -9.69 -25.74
CA CYS A 120 1.15 -9.87 -24.36
C CYS A 120 2.09 -10.76 -23.54
N MET A 121 3.07 -11.42 -24.17
CA MET A 121 4.05 -12.26 -23.46
C MET A 121 4.99 -11.40 -22.60
N ALA A 122 5.51 -11.98 -21.53
CA ALA A 122 6.29 -11.21 -20.55
C ALA A 122 7.69 -10.80 -21.02
N PHE A 123 8.46 -11.68 -21.68
CA PHE A 123 9.83 -11.37 -22.08
C PHE A 123 9.99 -11.28 -23.60
N ASN A 124 9.28 -12.15 -24.33
CA ASN A 124 9.29 -12.18 -25.79
C ASN A 124 8.21 -11.28 -26.42
N GLY A 125 7.41 -10.60 -25.58
CA GLY A 125 6.40 -9.62 -25.98
C GLY A 125 6.81 -8.18 -25.67
N SER A 126 5.80 -7.30 -25.58
CA SER A 126 5.96 -5.89 -25.20
C SER A 126 5.18 -5.51 -23.94
N HIS A 127 4.52 -6.47 -23.31
CA HIS A 127 3.73 -6.23 -22.11
C HIS A 127 4.66 -5.85 -20.94
N PRO A 128 4.40 -4.76 -20.21
CA PRO A 128 5.30 -4.26 -19.17
C PRO A 128 5.28 -5.07 -17.86
N GLY A 129 4.49 -6.13 -17.80
CA GLY A 129 4.11 -6.81 -16.56
C GLY A 129 2.99 -6.08 -15.83
N HIS A 130 2.65 -6.58 -14.64
CA HIS A 130 1.56 -6.04 -13.83
C HIS A 130 2.07 -5.58 -12.47
N SER A 131 1.43 -4.53 -11.94
CA SER A 131 1.72 -4.01 -10.62
C SER A 131 0.46 -3.41 -10.01
N PHE A 132 0.23 -3.69 -8.72
CA PHE A 132 -0.84 -3.11 -7.93
C PHE A 132 -0.33 -2.77 -6.53
N SER A 133 -0.64 -1.56 -6.04
CA SER A 133 -0.34 -1.16 -4.67
C SER A 133 -1.61 -1.13 -3.84
N HIS A 134 -1.66 -1.98 -2.81
CA HIS A 134 -2.76 -2.08 -1.86
C HIS A 134 -2.45 -1.22 -0.62
N LEU A 135 -3.36 -0.34 -0.25
CA LEU A 135 -3.25 0.44 0.99
C LEU A 135 -3.65 -0.42 2.17
N ILE A 136 -2.74 -0.57 3.13
CA ILE A 136 -2.98 -1.39 4.31
C ILE A 136 -3.79 -0.58 5.32
N SER A 137 -4.73 -1.26 5.98
CA SER A 137 -5.58 -0.62 6.98
C SER A 137 -4.75 -0.14 8.18
N PRO A 138 -5.02 1.05 8.73
CA PRO A 138 -4.26 1.57 9.87
C PRO A 138 -4.27 0.65 11.09
N GLY A 139 -3.13 0.49 11.74
CA GLY A 139 -2.94 -0.34 12.93
C GLY A 139 -2.85 -1.83 12.65
N THR A 140 -2.75 -2.23 11.38
CA THR A 140 -2.41 -3.61 11.00
C THR A 140 -1.02 -3.95 11.51
N ASN A 141 -0.88 -5.15 12.07
CA ASN A 141 0.38 -5.74 12.51
C ASN A 141 0.23 -7.26 12.43
N ASP A 142 0.30 -7.79 11.21
CA ASP A 142 0.09 -9.21 10.92
C ASP A 142 0.81 -9.60 9.61
N GLU A 143 0.87 -10.89 9.34
CA GLU A 143 1.46 -11.45 8.12
C GLU A 143 0.37 -11.81 7.10
N PHE A 144 0.58 -11.41 5.83
CA PHE A 144 -0.38 -11.63 4.75
C PHE A 144 0.24 -12.29 3.53
N PHE A 145 -0.55 -13.15 2.90
CA PHE A 145 -0.22 -13.89 1.69
C PHE A 145 -1.07 -13.39 0.54
N TYR A 146 -0.48 -13.45 -0.66
CA TYR A 146 -1.10 -12.99 -1.89
C TYR A 146 -1.19 -14.13 -2.90
N GLY A 147 -2.23 -14.09 -3.73
CA GLY A 147 -2.52 -15.13 -4.71
C GLY A 147 -3.33 -14.59 -5.88
N ILE A 148 -3.09 -15.12 -7.07
CA ILE A 148 -3.69 -14.66 -8.32
C ILE A 148 -4.35 -15.84 -9.03
N THR A 149 -5.64 -15.70 -9.33
CA THR A 149 -6.35 -16.64 -10.20
C THR A 149 -6.65 -16.00 -11.55
N THR A 150 -6.63 -16.79 -12.62
CA THR A 150 -6.98 -16.30 -13.96
C THR A 150 -8.40 -16.73 -14.31
N THR A 151 -9.26 -15.78 -14.67
CA THR A 151 -10.59 -16.06 -15.23
C THR A 151 -10.57 -15.82 -16.72
N ILE A 152 -10.93 -16.83 -17.50
CA ILE A 152 -11.15 -16.72 -18.94
C ILE A 152 -12.66 -16.87 -19.16
N SER A 153 -13.31 -15.86 -19.72
CA SER A 153 -14.79 -15.79 -19.81
C SER A 153 -15.44 -17.04 -20.42
N SER A 154 -14.76 -17.73 -21.34
CA SER A 154 -15.24 -18.93 -22.01
C SER A 154 -14.90 -20.25 -21.31
N LEU A 155 -13.92 -20.26 -20.40
CA LEU A 155 -13.38 -21.48 -19.76
C LEU A 155 -13.58 -21.53 -18.24
N GLY A 156 -13.87 -20.39 -17.61
CA GLY A 156 -14.00 -20.26 -16.16
C GLY A 156 -12.72 -19.77 -15.49
N THR A 157 -12.64 -19.95 -14.17
CA THR A 157 -11.51 -19.54 -13.34
C THR A 157 -10.57 -20.72 -13.11
N SER A 158 -9.28 -20.51 -13.36
CA SER A 158 -8.22 -21.42 -12.95
C SER A 158 -7.59 -20.96 -11.63
N ASP A 159 -7.49 -21.89 -10.69
CA ASP A 159 -7.06 -21.71 -9.30
C ASP A 159 -5.85 -22.61 -8.97
N GLU A 160 -4.93 -22.79 -9.94
CA GLU A 160 -3.72 -23.59 -9.75
C GLU A 160 -2.87 -23.14 -8.57
N LEU A 161 -2.73 -21.82 -8.36
CA LEU A 161 -2.15 -21.20 -7.17
C LEU A 161 -0.78 -21.81 -6.81
N ILE A 162 0.06 -21.98 -7.83
CA ILE A 162 1.42 -22.50 -7.68
C ILE A 162 2.25 -21.53 -6.85
N LEU A 163 2.88 -22.07 -5.80
CA LEU A 163 3.69 -21.31 -4.85
C LEU A 163 4.92 -20.70 -5.53
N ASN A 164 5.16 -19.43 -5.24
CA ASN A 164 6.12 -18.50 -5.83
C ASN A 164 5.90 -18.19 -7.33
N GLU A 165 4.77 -18.58 -7.90
CA GLU A 165 4.41 -18.26 -9.29
C GLU A 165 3.13 -17.43 -9.33
N SER A 166 2.02 -18.00 -8.87
CA SER A 166 0.74 -17.31 -8.77
C SER A 166 0.25 -17.16 -7.34
N SER A 167 0.90 -17.78 -6.36
CA SER A 167 0.69 -17.48 -4.94
C SER A 167 2.00 -17.41 -4.19
N LEU A 168 2.07 -16.61 -3.12
CA LEU A 168 3.26 -16.52 -2.30
C LEU A 168 3.42 -17.73 -1.38
N TYR A 169 4.66 -18.22 -1.28
CA TYR A 169 5.03 -19.18 -0.24
C TYR A 169 5.29 -18.53 1.11
N GLU A 170 6.02 -17.41 1.12
CA GLU A 170 6.32 -16.62 2.33
C GLU A 170 5.38 -15.42 2.41
N GLY A 171 4.90 -15.12 3.61
CA GLY A 171 4.01 -13.99 3.84
C GLY A 171 4.79 -12.69 3.90
N VAL A 172 4.05 -11.59 3.78
CA VAL A 172 4.56 -10.23 3.95
C VAL A 172 4.09 -9.72 5.30
N GLU A 173 5.05 -9.36 6.15
CA GLU A 173 4.76 -8.67 7.41
C GLU A 173 4.32 -7.24 7.11
N GLU A 174 3.08 -6.91 7.47
CA GLU A 174 2.48 -5.60 7.22
C GLU A 174 2.21 -4.90 8.55
N VAL A 175 2.95 -3.82 8.79
CA VAL A 175 2.87 -3.03 10.03
C VAL A 175 2.58 -1.58 9.68
N THR A 176 1.41 -1.10 10.07
CA THR A 176 0.96 0.28 9.83
C THR A 176 0.71 1.02 11.13
N THR A 177 0.72 2.34 11.04
CA THR A 177 0.40 3.21 12.16
C THR A 177 -1.09 3.12 12.50
N PRO A 178 -1.46 2.95 13.78
CA PRO A 178 -2.87 2.97 14.17
C PRO A 178 -3.44 4.37 14.06
N ILE A 179 -4.75 4.48 13.77
CA ILE A 179 -5.46 5.77 13.84
C ILE A 179 -5.51 6.24 15.29
N ARG A 180 -4.86 7.36 15.58
CA ARG A 180 -4.82 7.98 16.91
C ARG A 180 -5.58 9.31 16.93
N THR A 181 -6.87 9.25 16.63
CA THR A 181 -7.76 10.43 16.60
C THR A 181 -8.87 10.31 17.63
N PRO A 182 -9.50 11.43 18.03
CA PRO A 182 -10.76 11.40 18.76
C PRO A 182 -11.85 10.62 18.03
N TYR A 183 -12.79 10.05 18.79
CA TYR A 183 -13.93 9.30 18.26
C TYR A 183 -15.27 9.96 18.62
N ASN A 184 -16.30 9.68 17.81
CA ASN A 184 -17.69 10.02 18.10
C ASN A 184 -17.90 11.51 18.46
N LEU A 185 -17.37 12.41 17.63
CA LEU A 185 -17.64 13.84 17.77
C LEU A 185 -19.12 14.11 17.54
N GLN A 186 -19.75 14.75 18.52
CA GLN A 186 -21.13 15.21 18.47
C GLN A 186 -21.17 16.71 18.73
N ALA A 187 -22.09 17.38 18.04
CA ALA A 187 -22.38 18.79 18.22
C ALA A 187 -23.87 18.95 18.54
N SER A 188 -24.17 19.74 19.56
CA SER A 188 -25.53 20.10 19.95
C SER A 188 -25.63 21.60 20.15
N PHE A 189 -26.57 22.24 19.47
CA PHE A 189 -26.81 23.67 19.63
C PHE A 189 -27.84 23.94 20.75
N ASP A 190 -27.45 24.75 21.73
CA ASP A 190 -28.33 25.29 22.76
C ASP A 190 -28.75 26.72 22.38
N ALA A 191 -30.00 26.84 21.93
CA ALA A 191 -30.60 28.12 21.53
C ALA A 191 -30.83 29.08 22.71
N THR A 192 -30.88 28.59 23.96
CA THR A 192 -31.13 29.44 25.14
C THR A 192 -29.90 30.27 25.47
N ASN A 193 -28.72 29.65 25.40
CA ASN A 193 -27.45 30.29 25.73
C ASN A 193 -26.66 30.73 24.48
N SER A 194 -27.20 30.47 23.28
CA SER A 194 -26.53 30.73 21.99
C SER A 194 -25.14 30.07 21.91
N ARG A 195 -25.09 28.77 22.23
CA ARG A 195 -23.84 28.00 22.30
C ARG A 195 -23.96 26.67 21.56
N THR A 196 -22.92 26.28 20.86
CA THR A 196 -22.77 24.91 20.36
C THR A 196 -21.87 24.13 21.31
N ILE A 197 -22.40 23.06 21.90
CA ILE A 197 -21.66 22.15 22.77
C ILE A 197 -21.10 21.03 21.89
N LEU A 198 -19.78 20.86 21.95
CA LEU A 198 -19.05 19.77 21.32
C LEU A 198 -18.65 18.75 22.37
N SER A 199 -18.85 17.47 22.08
CA SER A 199 -18.39 16.36 22.91
C SER A 199 -17.83 15.24 22.04
N TRP A 200 -16.74 14.63 22.49
CA TRP A 200 -16.09 13.51 21.80
C TRP A 200 -15.51 12.52 22.83
N ILE A 201 -15.02 11.39 22.36
CA ILE A 201 -14.28 10.41 23.17
C ILE A 201 -12.80 10.56 22.83
N ASN A 202 -11.95 10.72 23.83
CA ASN A 202 -10.51 10.80 23.58
C ASN A 202 -9.96 9.42 23.21
N TYR A 203 -8.92 9.40 22.37
CA TYR A 203 -8.24 8.14 22.04
C TYR A 203 -7.76 7.43 23.31
N ASN A 204 -7.23 8.18 24.27
CA ASN A 204 -6.74 7.67 25.55
C ASN A 204 -7.81 7.07 26.47
N ASP A 205 -9.09 7.42 26.29
CA ASP A 205 -10.19 6.82 27.05
C ASP A 205 -10.45 5.36 26.62
N ILE A 206 -10.04 5.01 25.40
CA ILE A 206 -10.15 3.66 24.83
C ILE A 206 -8.79 2.94 24.91
N PHE A 207 -7.71 3.64 24.55
CA PHE A 207 -6.35 3.14 24.48
C PHE A 207 -5.38 4.13 25.13
N SER A 208 -5.00 3.89 26.39
CA SER A 208 -4.09 4.73 27.16
C SER A 208 -2.64 4.69 26.64
N LEU A 209 -2.37 5.40 25.54
CA LEU A 209 -1.09 5.33 24.82
C LEU A 209 -0.44 6.70 24.61
N LEU A 210 -1.23 7.74 24.34
CA LEU A 210 -0.70 9.07 24.06
C LEU A 210 -0.26 9.75 25.37
N PRO A 211 0.84 10.52 25.37
CA PRO A 211 1.27 11.26 26.55
C PRO A 211 0.26 12.38 26.87
N GLU A 212 -0.17 12.48 28.14
CA GLU A 212 -1.08 13.55 28.60
C GLU A 212 -0.37 14.64 29.41
N THR A 213 0.86 14.38 29.83
CA THR A 213 1.65 15.27 30.66
C THR A 213 3.07 15.40 30.12
N GLY A 214 3.70 16.54 30.38
CA GLY A 214 5.08 16.81 29.98
C GLY A 214 5.18 17.48 28.59
N PRO A 215 6.41 17.73 28.10
CA PRO A 215 6.65 18.45 26.85
C PRO A 215 6.08 17.75 25.61
N ASP A 216 5.90 16.43 25.68
CA ASP A 216 5.41 15.61 24.57
C ASP A 216 3.89 15.41 24.60
N ALA A 217 3.19 15.99 25.59
CA ALA A 217 1.76 15.81 25.75
C ALA A 217 0.99 16.22 24.48
N TYR A 218 0.04 15.38 24.07
CA TYR A 218 -0.80 15.73 22.93
C TYR A 218 -1.70 16.93 23.27
N THR A 219 -2.08 17.69 22.25
CA THR A 219 -3.10 18.74 22.41
C THR A 219 -4.24 18.51 21.43
N THR A 220 -5.44 18.90 21.84
CA THR A 220 -6.65 18.73 21.04
C THR A 220 -7.00 20.04 20.36
N ARG A 221 -6.97 20.05 19.02
CA ARG A 221 -7.31 21.23 18.20
C ARG A 221 -8.72 21.09 17.67
N ILE A 222 -9.52 22.13 17.86
CA ILE A 222 -10.90 22.21 17.39
C ILE A 222 -10.95 23.15 16.20
N TRP A 223 -11.59 22.71 15.14
CA TRP A 223 -11.73 23.42 13.88
C TRP A 223 -13.19 23.75 13.63
N LYS A 224 -13.43 24.93 13.05
CA LYS A 224 -14.74 25.39 12.60
C LYS A 224 -14.61 25.80 11.14
N THR A 225 -15.36 25.15 10.25
CA THR A 225 -15.34 25.39 8.82
C THR A 225 -16.75 25.63 8.28
N THR A 226 -16.87 26.22 7.09
CA THR A 226 -18.16 26.41 6.38
C THR A 226 -18.47 25.25 5.42
N GLU A 227 -17.54 24.33 5.26
CA GLU A 227 -17.67 23.13 4.43
C GLU A 227 -17.23 21.90 5.24
N PRO A 228 -17.79 20.71 4.94
CA PRO A 228 -17.43 19.49 5.64
C PRO A 228 -15.96 19.11 5.40
N VAL A 229 -15.27 18.81 6.50
CA VAL A 229 -13.91 18.26 6.45
C VAL A 229 -14.01 16.77 6.15
N THR A 230 -13.51 16.38 4.98
CA THR A 230 -13.43 15.00 4.50
C THR A 230 -11.98 14.61 4.28
N ARG A 231 -11.68 13.33 4.03
CA ARG A 231 -10.32 12.89 3.69
C ARG A 231 -9.74 13.66 2.50
N GLN A 232 -10.57 14.00 1.52
CA GLN A 232 -10.18 14.72 0.31
C GLN A 232 -10.02 16.23 0.53
N THR A 233 -10.80 16.83 1.42
CA THR A 233 -10.81 18.29 1.65
C THR A 233 -9.98 18.73 2.86
N ALA A 234 -9.62 17.81 3.76
CA ALA A 234 -8.95 18.14 5.02
C ALA A 234 -7.65 18.91 4.83
N PHE A 235 -6.81 18.50 3.88
CA PHE A 235 -5.53 19.16 3.65
C PHE A 235 -5.70 20.63 3.27
N SER A 236 -6.57 20.93 2.29
CA SER A 236 -6.78 22.30 1.84
C SER A 236 -7.51 23.16 2.88
N LEU A 237 -8.59 22.64 3.47
CA LEU A 237 -9.40 23.37 4.44
C LEU A 237 -8.64 23.69 5.73
N LEU A 238 -7.95 22.70 6.30
CA LEU A 238 -7.25 22.87 7.58
C LEU A 238 -5.94 23.67 7.41
N SER A 239 -5.34 23.68 6.22
CA SER A 239 -4.19 24.55 5.92
C SER A 239 -4.59 26.01 5.71
N ALA A 240 -5.84 26.26 5.29
CA ALA A 240 -6.38 27.60 5.06
C ALA A 240 -7.10 28.20 6.28
N THR A 241 -7.33 27.40 7.33
CA THR A 241 -8.07 27.79 8.53
C THR A 241 -7.15 27.75 9.74
N THR A 242 -7.52 28.41 10.84
CA THR A 242 -6.87 28.24 12.14
C THR A 242 -7.81 27.53 13.11
N PRO A 243 -7.29 26.70 14.02
CA PRO A 243 -8.13 26.07 15.03
C PRO A 243 -8.74 27.15 15.95
N ILE A 244 -10.02 27.00 16.26
CA ILE A 244 -10.76 27.90 17.15
C ILE A 244 -10.42 27.66 18.63
N ALA A 245 -9.88 26.49 18.95
CA ALA A 245 -9.39 26.17 20.28
C ALA A 245 -8.23 25.17 20.21
N ASN A 246 -7.35 25.25 21.21
CA ASN A 246 -6.29 24.27 21.46
C ASN A 246 -6.33 23.90 22.95
N LEU A 247 -6.76 22.68 23.23
CA LEU A 247 -7.05 22.17 24.57
C LEU A 247 -5.94 21.22 25.03
N SER A 248 -5.70 21.16 26.34
CA SER A 248 -4.81 20.16 26.92
C SER A 248 -5.36 18.75 26.71
N ALA A 249 -4.46 17.75 26.77
CA ALA A 249 -4.83 16.34 26.80
C ALA A 249 -5.91 16.04 27.87
N GLY A 250 -6.72 15.02 27.59
CA GLY A 250 -7.79 14.54 28.47
C GLY A 250 -9.10 15.35 28.42
N ILE A 251 -9.11 16.53 27.81
CA ILE A 251 -10.36 17.29 27.63
C ILE A 251 -11.19 16.66 26.49
N SER A 252 -12.47 16.42 26.75
CA SER A 252 -13.42 15.74 25.85
C SER A 252 -14.66 16.56 25.50
N THR A 253 -14.75 17.80 25.98
CA THR A 253 -15.87 18.70 25.73
C THR A 253 -15.39 20.13 25.47
N TYR A 254 -16.14 20.88 24.66
CA TYR A 254 -15.87 22.30 24.40
C TYR A 254 -17.13 23.05 24.00
N GLU A 255 -17.29 24.27 24.50
CA GLU A 255 -18.40 25.15 24.14
C GLU A 255 -17.93 26.21 23.15
N VAL A 256 -18.64 26.30 22.02
CA VAL A 256 -18.43 27.33 21.01
C VAL A 256 -19.53 28.37 21.16
N GLU A 257 -19.15 29.62 21.45
CA GLU A 257 -20.12 30.72 21.45
C GLU A 257 -20.56 31.05 20.03
N VAL A 258 -21.87 31.19 19.85
CA VAL A 258 -22.49 31.58 18.58
C VAL A 258 -22.98 33.02 18.73
N PRO A 259 -22.38 33.99 18.00
CA PRO A 259 -22.81 35.38 18.06
C PRO A 259 -24.30 35.54 17.71
N GLU A 260 -24.94 36.54 18.31
CA GLU A 260 -26.29 36.94 17.93
C GLU A 260 -26.37 37.23 16.42
N GLN A 261 -27.54 36.97 15.83
CA GLN A 261 -27.79 37.15 14.39
C GLN A 261 -26.95 36.26 13.46
N THR A 262 -26.43 35.14 13.95
CA THR A 262 -25.80 34.13 13.09
C THR A 262 -26.87 33.23 12.46
N ASP A 263 -26.93 33.22 11.12
CA ASP A 263 -27.71 32.27 10.32
C ASP A 263 -26.76 31.63 9.29
N SER A 264 -26.10 30.55 9.70
CA SER A 264 -25.08 29.87 8.90
C SER A 264 -24.85 28.44 9.39
N ASP A 265 -24.62 27.54 8.46
CA ASP A 265 -24.19 26.17 8.75
C ASP A 265 -22.67 26.14 8.95
N TYR A 266 -22.25 25.52 10.06
CA TYR A 266 -20.84 25.29 10.37
C TYR A 266 -20.58 23.81 10.62
N TYR A 267 -19.40 23.38 10.21
CA TYR A 267 -18.89 22.04 10.42
C TYR A 267 -17.77 22.12 11.46
N TYR A 268 -17.79 21.19 12.40
CA TYR A 268 -16.77 21.09 13.45
C TYR A 268 -15.92 19.84 13.24
N SER A 269 -14.63 19.96 13.49
CA SER A 269 -13.69 18.84 13.38
C SER A 269 -12.65 18.92 14.49
N ILE A 270 -12.11 17.77 14.88
CA ILE A 270 -11.11 17.68 15.95
C ILE A 270 -9.91 16.90 15.45
N THR A 271 -8.72 17.43 15.72
CA THR A 271 -7.45 16.79 15.41
C THR A 271 -6.56 16.79 16.65
N TYR A 272 -5.74 15.76 16.82
CA TYR A 272 -4.63 15.82 17.77
C TYR A 272 -3.39 16.43 17.15
N PHE A 273 -2.67 17.19 17.96
CA PHE A 273 -1.31 17.63 17.66
C PHE A 273 -0.34 16.93 18.59
N LEU A 274 0.67 16.29 18.01
CA LEU A 274 1.69 15.50 18.70
C LEU A 274 3.05 16.20 18.51
N PRO A 275 3.56 16.98 19.48
CA PRO A 275 4.69 17.90 19.28
C PRO A 275 6.00 17.23 18.85
N ASN A 276 6.27 16.00 19.34
CA ASN A 276 7.53 15.29 19.14
C ASN A 276 7.33 13.86 18.60
N TRP A 277 6.20 13.59 17.95
CA TRP A 277 5.98 12.29 17.32
C TRP A 277 6.57 12.29 15.91
N VAL A 278 7.85 11.93 15.83
CA VAL A 278 8.59 11.67 14.59
C VAL A 278 8.78 10.17 14.51
N ASN A 279 8.02 9.50 13.64
CA ASN A 279 8.00 8.04 13.42
C ASN A 279 7.20 7.26 14.47
N GLY A 280 5.91 7.09 14.18
CA GLY A 280 5.18 5.88 14.54
C GLY A 280 5.11 5.03 13.29
#